data_AF-W4GVP3-F1
#
_entry.id   AF-W4GVP3-F1
#
_cell.length_a   1.000
_cell.length_b   1.000
_cell.length_c   1.000
_cell.angle_alpha   90.00
_cell.angle_beta   90.00
_cell.angle_gamma   90.00
#
_symmetry.space_group_name_H-M   'P 1'
#
loop_
_entity.id
_entity.type
_entity.pdbx_description
1 polymer ?
#
loop_
_entity_poly.entity_id
_entity_poly.type
_entity_poly.pdbx_seq_one_letter_code
_entity_poly.pdbx_strand_id
1 'polypeptide(L)'
;MGGVITDEGFSLLEEDDEARDFTPRKRATARQSRPTWCQVLRRRRIMLVLVLLVVVIGVGVVLVTLVLKLKDTTVTLQRLHLPDVCNKTSLGAASLQFSNPSFCEPVIGPIAVAVVANNGTQLMDIHVPAFPLASGMSVVTSIITFSIVANASTWQHVLFDAPSSTLSLVGTVPIRLSCLIVPFTVTVDIHDILHDASSSSSSLSLSPLFTRAFFRPYPSSNTIGDTFDIASRVRQMVHDILQSIALSQGHLDQDKDGVYLFTDVTFQYASPVQWALPDLSFQLLQKHQNTPPTSQNNSTAVLLSAGLYGFLLGGGATHLNSFAYLRHADSQPLLDAVATYLRGDDVRLHVQGNDPLSSCFAQRLWNDMHYTFHVPGTVDGKPAFLRHYDVDPTLKKLDSTTHSCELRVDVNLTIHNPLPFELLLRHVQFDVLYRNVSEPAHHMVGTAVDATPVDWKSHMVNDVAFSLVVTNFDVCEDLLVLYLNDLLAFAIQRGNLTLGFGGGDSFHIPFHVDDIRVHPPPDDYAAIMLAAGQWTNSVMQLVAVEDL
;
A
#
# COMPACT_ATOMS: atom_id res chain seq x y z
N MET A 1 37.95 3.59 -75.24
CA MET A 1 38.75 2.54 -74.58
C MET A 1 37.73 1.65 -73.86
N GLY A 2 37.53 0.35 -74.13
CA GLY A 2 38.28 -0.60 -74.97
C GLY A 2 39.53 -1.13 -74.26
N GLY A 3 39.86 -2.45 -74.20
CA GLY A 3 39.18 -3.69 -74.68
C GLY A 3 38.91 -4.71 -73.53
N VAL A 4 38.44 -5.96 -73.68
CA VAL A 4 38.73 -7.11 -74.61
C VAL A 4 40.23 -7.47 -74.68
N ILE A 5 40.70 -8.73 -74.64
CA ILE A 5 40.06 -10.09 -74.62
C ILE A 5 40.38 -10.81 -73.27
N THR A 6 40.71 -12.10 -73.02
CA THR A 6 40.96 -13.43 -73.73
C THR A 6 40.62 -14.51 -72.68
N ASP A 7 39.81 -15.56 -72.93
CA ASP A 7 40.06 -16.86 -73.61
C ASP A 7 40.89 -17.92 -72.84
N GLU A 8 40.25 -19.06 -72.53
CA GLU A 8 40.57 -20.46 -72.94
C GLU A 8 39.27 -21.31 -72.73
N GLY A 9 38.99 -22.46 -73.36
CA GLY A 9 39.67 -23.24 -74.42
C GLY A 9 39.07 -24.67 -74.54
N PHE A 10 39.16 -25.32 -75.73
CA PHE A 10 38.73 -26.71 -76.07
C PHE A 10 37.22 -27.09 -75.95
N SER A 11 36.46 -27.56 -76.96
CA SER A 11 36.62 -27.92 -78.40
C SER A 11 36.96 -29.38 -78.83
N LEU A 12 36.54 -29.70 -80.08
CA LEU A 12 36.72 -30.91 -80.94
C LEU A 12 35.56 -31.96 -80.91
N LEU A 13 34.72 -32.13 -81.96
CA LEU A 13 34.83 -32.77 -83.32
C LEU A 13 34.29 -34.24 -83.31
N GLU A 14 33.81 -34.92 -84.36
CA GLU A 14 33.50 -34.73 -85.81
C GLU A 14 32.04 -35.30 -86.06
N GLU A 15 31.27 -35.12 -87.16
CA GLU A 15 31.43 -35.49 -88.59
C GLU A 15 31.68 -37.02 -88.81
N ASP A 16 31.14 -37.75 -89.80
CA ASP A 16 30.74 -37.35 -91.16
C ASP A 16 29.77 -38.34 -91.93
N ASP A 17 29.25 -37.88 -93.08
CA ASP A 17 28.94 -38.55 -94.39
C ASP A 17 27.79 -39.58 -94.74
N GLU A 18 27.57 -39.74 -96.06
CA GLU A 18 26.44 -40.43 -96.76
C GLU A 18 26.55 -41.96 -97.04
N ALA A 19 25.39 -42.64 -97.27
CA ALA A 19 25.28 -43.86 -98.10
C ALA A 19 23.87 -44.05 -98.74
N ARG A 20 23.74 -44.85 -99.81
CA ARG A 20 22.55 -44.89 -100.71
C ARG A 20 21.77 -46.23 -100.77
N ASP A 21 20.52 -46.11 -101.26
CA ASP A 21 19.65 -47.15 -101.87
C ASP A 21 19.22 -48.35 -100.97
N PHE A 22 18.00 -48.90 -101.04
CA PHE A 22 17.13 -49.14 -102.20
C PHE A 22 15.63 -48.82 -101.93
N THR A 23 14.83 -48.69 -103.01
CA THR A 23 13.36 -48.55 -102.95
C THR A 23 12.63 -49.89 -103.23
N PRO A 24 11.33 -50.03 -102.89
CA PRO A 24 10.30 -49.66 -103.88
C PRO A 24 8.98 -49.09 -103.32
N ARG A 25 8.75 -47.81 -103.64
CA ARG A 25 7.51 -47.25 -104.23
C ARG A 25 6.17 -47.98 -103.96
N LYS A 26 5.38 -47.50 -102.99
CA LYS A 26 3.91 -47.57 -103.03
C LYS A 26 3.27 -46.19 -102.90
N ARG A 27 2.36 -45.86 -103.82
CA ARG A 27 1.54 -44.64 -103.75
C ARG A 27 0.48 -44.79 -102.65
N ALA A 28 0.43 -43.86 -101.71
CA ALA A 28 -0.73 -43.60 -100.87
C ALA A 28 -0.97 -42.08 -100.83
N THR A 29 -2.21 -41.66 -101.08
CA THR A 29 -2.61 -40.25 -101.22
C THR A 29 -2.33 -39.41 -99.98
N ALA A 30 -1.79 -38.21 -100.16
CA ALA A 30 -1.75 -37.21 -99.10
C ALA A 30 -3.16 -36.91 -98.59
N ARG A 31 -3.35 -36.93 -97.27
CA ARG A 31 -4.62 -36.58 -96.63
C ARG A 31 -4.36 -35.73 -95.39
N GLN A 32 -4.29 -34.41 -95.59
CA GLN A 32 -4.18 -33.44 -94.51
C GLN A 32 -5.40 -33.57 -93.58
N SER A 33 -5.20 -34.17 -92.40
CA SER A 33 -6.19 -34.21 -91.32
C SER A 33 -6.34 -32.82 -90.72
N ARG A 34 -7.24 -32.01 -91.30
CA ARG A 34 -7.66 -30.71 -90.73
C ARG A 34 -7.97 -30.91 -89.22
N PRO A 35 -7.32 -30.19 -88.29
CA PRO A 35 -7.71 -30.24 -86.89
C PRO A 35 -9.14 -29.74 -86.78
N THR A 36 -10.03 -30.50 -86.15
CA THR A 36 -11.45 -30.15 -86.15
C THR A 36 -11.64 -28.83 -85.38
N TRP A 37 -12.40 -27.90 -85.95
CA TRP A 37 -12.65 -26.59 -85.32
C TRP A 37 -13.24 -26.74 -83.90
N CYS A 38 -14.04 -27.79 -83.70
CA CYS A 38 -14.58 -28.21 -82.41
C CYS A 38 -13.48 -28.55 -81.37
N GLN A 39 -12.38 -29.19 -81.75
CA GLN A 39 -11.27 -29.47 -80.81
C GLN A 39 -10.54 -28.19 -80.39
N VAL A 40 -10.36 -27.23 -81.30
CA VAL A 40 -9.74 -25.92 -80.98
C VAL A 40 -10.66 -25.10 -80.06
N LEU A 41 -11.96 -25.04 -80.37
CA LEU A 41 -12.95 -24.37 -79.53
C LEU A 41 -13.10 -25.04 -78.16
N ARG A 42 -13.07 -26.38 -78.09
CA ARG A 42 -13.13 -27.14 -76.83
C ARG A 42 -11.86 -26.93 -75.99
N ARG A 43 -10.67 -26.93 -76.59
CA ARG A 43 -9.41 -26.55 -75.90
C ARG A 43 -9.44 -25.11 -75.40
N ARG A 44 -9.93 -24.15 -76.19
CA ARG A 44 -10.08 -22.74 -75.75
C ARG A 44 -11.06 -22.60 -74.59
N ARG A 45 -12.23 -23.27 -74.63
CA ARG A 45 -13.19 -23.28 -73.51
C ARG A 45 -12.61 -23.94 -72.26
N ILE A 46 -11.89 -25.06 -72.39
CA ILE A 46 -11.22 -25.71 -71.26
C ILE A 46 -10.15 -24.78 -70.67
N MET A 47 -9.28 -24.17 -71.48
CA MET A 47 -8.28 -23.20 -71.01
C MET A 47 -8.93 -21.99 -70.32
N LEU A 48 -10.04 -21.46 -70.84
CA LEU A 48 -10.74 -20.34 -70.22
C LEU A 48 -11.35 -20.74 -68.86
N VAL A 49 -11.95 -21.93 -68.75
CA VAL A 49 -12.43 -22.48 -67.47
C VAL A 49 -11.26 -22.75 -66.50
N LEU A 50 -10.11 -23.22 -66.98
CA LEU A 50 -8.93 -23.49 -66.15
C LEU A 50 -8.27 -22.19 -65.66
N VAL A 51 -8.19 -21.16 -66.50
CA VAL A 51 -7.76 -19.80 -66.12
C VAL A 51 -8.75 -19.18 -65.12
N LEU A 52 -10.07 -19.31 -65.36
CA LEU A 52 -11.09 -18.86 -64.41
C LEU A 52 -10.94 -19.58 -63.06
N LEU A 53 -10.72 -20.90 -63.06
CA LEU A 53 -10.49 -21.70 -61.86
C LEU A 53 -9.23 -21.24 -61.12
N VAL A 54 -8.13 -21.01 -61.82
CA VAL A 54 -6.87 -20.51 -61.24
C VAL A 54 -7.04 -19.09 -60.68
N VAL A 55 -7.81 -18.21 -61.33
CA VAL A 55 -8.14 -16.88 -60.81
C VAL A 55 -9.03 -16.98 -59.57
N VAL A 56 -10.05 -17.84 -59.56
CA VAL A 56 -10.92 -18.08 -58.39
C VAL A 56 -10.13 -18.67 -57.21
N ILE A 57 -9.24 -19.64 -57.46
CA ILE A 57 -8.35 -20.21 -56.45
C ILE A 57 -7.36 -19.14 -55.94
N GLY A 58 -6.75 -18.36 -56.83
CA GLY A 58 -5.83 -17.29 -56.46
C GLY A 58 -6.49 -16.20 -55.60
N VAL A 59 -7.69 -15.74 -55.99
CA VAL A 59 -8.51 -14.80 -55.20
C VAL A 59 -8.91 -15.44 -53.87
N GLY A 60 -9.29 -16.72 -53.85
CA GLY A 60 -9.59 -17.46 -52.63
C GLY A 60 -8.40 -17.54 -51.65
N VAL A 61 -7.20 -17.86 -52.15
CA VAL A 61 -5.96 -17.90 -51.35
C VAL A 61 -5.60 -16.50 -50.84
N VAL A 62 -5.77 -15.45 -51.64
CA VAL A 62 -5.57 -14.06 -51.19
C VAL A 62 -6.58 -13.67 -50.11
N LEU A 63 -7.86 -14.01 -50.26
CA LEU A 63 -8.89 -13.75 -49.23
C LEU A 63 -8.58 -14.51 -47.93
N VAL A 64 -8.22 -15.79 -48.01
CA VAL A 64 -7.86 -16.60 -46.83
C VAL A 64 -6.60 -16.06 -46.15
N THR A 65 -5.55 -15.70 -46.90
CA THR A 65 -4.32 -15.14 -46.30
C THR A 65 -4.52 -13.74 -45.72
N LEU A 66 -5.39 -12.91 -46.29
CA LEU A 66 -5.80 -11.64 -45.68
C LEU A 66 -6.61 -11.83 -44.39
N VAL A 67 -7.51 -12.82 -44.33
CA VAL A 67 -8.23 -13.15 -43.09
C VAL A 67 -7.30 -13.75 -42.03
N LEU A 68 -6.32 -14.58 -42.42
CA LEU A 68 -5.33 -15.13 -41.48
C LEU A 68 -4.51 -14.03 -40.78
N LYS A 69 -4.25 -12.89 -41.43
CA LYS A 69 -3.58 -11.73 -40.82
C LYS A 69 -4.36 -11.08 -39.66
N LEU A 70 -5.65 -11.38 -39.47
CA LEU A 70 -6.38 -10.92 -38.29
C LEU A 70 -5.81 -11.48 -36.98
N LYS A 71 -5.12 -12.63 -37.02
CA LYS A 71 -4.35 -13.15 -35.88
C LYS A 71 -3.30 -12.14 -35.40
N ASP A 72 -2.68 -11.42 -36.33
CA ASP A 72 -1.62 -10.45 -36.11
C ASP A 72 -2.16 -9.06 -35.76
N THR A 73 -3.46 -8.93 -35.48
CA THR A 73 -4.02 -7.70 -34.90
C THR A 73 -3.32 -7.38 -33.58
N THR A 74 -2.89 -6.13 -33.43
CA THR A 74 -2.31 -5.62 -32.18
C THR A 74 -3.24 -4.58 -31.59
N VAL A 75 -3.24 -4.46 -30.26
CA VAL A 75 -4.03 -3.46 -29.55
C VAL A 75 -3.12 -2.81 -28.51
N THR A 76 -3.40 -1.56 -28.15
CA THR A 76 -2.63 -0.79 -27.17
C THR A 76 -3.57 0.14 -26.41
N LEU A 77 -3.52 0.13 -25.08
CA LEU A 77 -4.28 1.06 -24.26
C LEU A 77 -3.67 2.47 -24.36
N GLN A 78 -4.42 3.43 -24.90
CA GLN A 78 -4.04 4.84 -24.85
C GLN A 78 -4.55 5.52 -23.58
N ARG A 79 -5.80 5.24 -23.19
CA ARG A 79 -6.44 5.86 -22.02
C ARG A 79 -7.57 4.98 -21.48
N LEU A 80 -7.66 4.82 -20.17
CA LEU A 80 -8.79 4.21 -19.46
C LEU A 80 -9.25 5.22 -18.41
N HIS A 81 -10.52 5.59 -18.42
CA HIS A 81 -11.14 6.43 -17.41
C HIS A 81 -12.13 5.59 -16.60
N LEU A 82 -11.84 5.39 -15.32
CA LEU A 82 -12.68 4.67 -14.37
C LEU A 82 -13.57 5.66 -13.60
N PRO A 83 -14.87 5.36 -13.42
CA PRO A 83 -15.81 6.24 -12.74
C PRO A 83 -15.65 6.22 -11.22
N ASP A 84 -16.37 7.12 -10.54
CA ASP A 84 -16.45 7.25 -9.08
C ASP A 84 -17.02 6.03 -8.34
N VAL A 85 -17.67 5.10 -9.06
CA VAL A 85 -18.35 3.91 -8.51
C VAL A 85 -19.39 4.27 -7.43
N CYS A 86 -19.99 5.46 -7.49
CA CYS A 86 -21.06 5.83 -6.56
C CYS A 86 -22.41 5.21 -6.94
N ASN A 87 -22.71 5.13 -8.23
CA ASN A 87 -24.00 4.61 -8.71
C ASN A 87 -23.92 3.11 -9.04
N LYS A 88 -25.03 2.38 -8.81
CA LYS A 88 -25.20 0.98 -9.23
C LYS A 88 -24.86 0.73 -10.70
N THR A 89 -25.04 1.74 -11.55
CA THR A 89 -24.59 1.77 -12.94
C THR A 89 -23.81 3.06 -13.15
N SER A 90 -22.52 2.95 -13.46
CA SER A 90 -21.59 4.06 -13.65
C SER A 90 -20.93 3.96 -15.03
N LEU A 91 -20.52 5.07 -15.63
CA LEU A 91 -19.95 5.12 -16.99
C LEU A 91 -18.47 5.55 -16.95
N GLY A 92 -17.59 4.66 -17.41
CA GLY A 92 -16.21 4.99 -17.76
C GLY A 92 -16.00 5.03 -19.27
N ALA A 93 -14.76 5.16 -19.71
CA ALA A 93 -14.40 5.12 -21.13
C ALA A 93 -13.00 4.53 -21.34
N ALA A 94 -12.79 3.81 -22.44
CA ALA A 94 -11.47 3.37 -22.88
C ALA A 94 -11.18 3.83 -24.31
N SER A 95 -10.02 4.45 -24.51
CA SER A 95 -9.40 4.67 -25.81
C SER A 95 -8.37 3.57 -26.06
N LEU A 96 -8.66 2.72 -27.04
CA LEU A 96 -7.83 1.61 -27.47
C LEU A 96 -7.35 1.88 -28.90
N GLN A 97 -6.04 1.83 -29.11
CA GLN A 97 -5.44 1.94 -30.44
C GLN A 97 -5.17 0.54 -31.00
N PHE A 98 -5.82 0.23 -32.12
CA PHE A 98 -5.74 -1.04 -32.83
C PHE A 98 -4.84 -0.92 -34.06
N SER A 99 -4.07 -1.97 -34.35
CA SER A 99 -3.44 -2.21 -35.64
C SER A 99 -4.07 -3.45 -36.27
N ASN A 100 -4.78 -3.27 -37.37
CA ASN A 100 -5.39 -4.34 -38.15
C ASN A 100 -4.61 -4.51 -39.48
N PRO A 101 -3.69 -5.48 -39.58
CA PRO A 101 -2.90 -5.70 -40.80
C PRO A 101 -3.68 -6.43 -41.91
N SER A 102 -5.00 -6.56 -41.79
CA SER A 102 -5.91 -7.08 -42.82
C SER A 102 -6.76 -5.97 -43.45
N PHE A 103 -7.29 -6.24 -44.64
CA PHE A 103 -8.36 -5.44 -45.25
C PHE A 103 -9.77 -5.92 -44.84
N CYS A 104 -9.87 -6.80 -43.84
CA CYS A 104 -11.14 -7.21 -43.26
C CYS A 104 -11.48 -6.25 -42.12
N GLU A 105 -12.74 -5.80 -42.07
CA GLU A 105 -13.23 -4.93 -40.99
C GLU A 105 -14.22 -5.71 -40.11
N PRO A 106 -13.74 -6.55 -39.18
CA PRO A 106 -14.61 -7.28 -38.28
C PRO A 106 -15.30 -6.34 -37.30
N VAL A 107 -16.49 -6.72 -36.87
CA VAL A 107 -17.18 -6.06 -35.76
C VAL A 107 -16.91 -6.88 -34.51
N ILE A 108 -16.21 -6.29 -33.54
CA ILE A 108 -16.22 -6.81 -32.17
C ILE A 108 -17.62 -6.49 -31.62
N GLY A 109 -18.36 -7.53 -31.29
CA GLY A 109 -19.69 -7.43 -30.69
C GLY A 109 -19.61 -6.92 -29.24
N PRO A 110 -20.76 -6.82 -28.54
CA PRO A 110 -20.76 -6.35 -27.17
C PRO A 110 -19.95 -7.30 -26.28
N ILE A 111 -19.02 -6.74 -25.52
CA ILE A 111 -18.25 -7.49 -24.52
C ILE A 111 -19.01 -7.41 -23.20
N ALA A 112 -19.21 -8.54 -22.55
CA ALA A 112 -19.74 -8.62 -21.19
C ALA A 112 -18.77 -9.42 -20.32
N VAL A 113 -18.34 -8.83 -19.20
CA VAL A 113 -17.40 -9.42 -18.24
C VAL A 113 -18.01 -9.37 -16.86
N ALA A 114 -18.10 -10.52 -16.19
CA ALA A 114 -18.42 -10.61 -14.77
C ALA A 114 -17.13 -10.65 -13.96
N VAL A 115 -17.05 -9.81 -12.92
CA VAL A 115 -16.06 -9.91 -11.84
C VAL A 115 -16.60 -10.88 -10.79
N VAL A 116 -15.93 -12.00 -10.57
CA VAL A 116 -16.41 -13.10 -9.73
C VAL A 116 -15.33 -13.51 -8.74
N ALA A 117 -15.64 -13.55 -7.45
CA ALA A 117 -14.72 -14.06 -6.43
C ALA A 117 -14.67 -15.60 -6.40
N ASN A 118 -13.60 -16.20 -5.87
CA ASN A 118 -13.39 -17.66 -5.80
C ASN A 118 -14.56 -18.49 -5.25
N ASN A 119 -15.42 -17.90 -4.40
CA ASN A 119 -16.61 -18.53 -3.84
C ASN A 119 -17.82 -18.57 -4.82
N GLY A 120 -17.65 -18.09 -6.05
CA GLY A 120 -18.71 -17.99 -7.06
C GLY A 120 -19.59 -16.74 -6.93
N THR A 121 -19.29 -15.81 -6.02
CA THR A 121 -20.08 -14.57 -5.89
C THR A 121 -19.72 -13.55 -6.97
N GLN A 122 -20.72 -13.14 -7.75
CA GLN A 122 -20.62 -12.13 -8.79
C GLN A 122 -20.72 -10.73 -8.16
N LEU A 123 -19.69 -9.91 -8.37
CA LEU A 123 -19.49 -8.64 -7.68
C LEU A 123 -19.92 -7.43 -8.53
N MET A 124 -19.58 -7.46 -9.81
CA MET A 124 -19.80 -6.41 -10.80
C MET A 124 -19.84 -7.03 -12.20
N ASP A 125 -20.65 -6.45 -13.08
CA ASP A 125 -20.60 -6.66 -14.52
C ASP A 125 -20.01 -5.42 -15.23
N ILE A 126 -19.18 -5.65 -16.23
CA ILE A 126 -18.54 -4.65 -17.07
C ILE A 126 -19.01 -4.89 -18.52
N HIS A 127 -19.62 -3.89 -19.13
CA HIS A 127 -20.16 -3.98 -20.49
C HIS A 127 -19.51 -2.96 -21.42
N VAL A 128 -19.04 -3.42 -22.57
CA VAL A 128 -18.51 -2.59 -23.66
C VAL A 128 -19.41 -2.78 -24.89
N PRO A 129 -19.97 -1.71 -25.49
CA PRO A 129 -20.78 -1.82 -26.70
C PRO A 129 -19.94 -2.30 -27.89
N ALA A 130 -20.62 -2.85 -28.89
CA ALA A 130 -19.99 -3.32 -30.12
C ALA A 130 -19.29 -2.19 -30.90
N PHE A 131 -18.13 -2.49 -31.49
CA PHE A 131 -17.36 -1.54 -32.31
C PHE A 131 -16.70 -2.21 -33.53
N PRO A 132 -16.60 -1.51 -34.67
CA PRO A 132 -15.86 -2.00 -35.84
C PRO A 132 -14.35 -1.83 -35.66
N LEU A 133 -13.57 -2.79 -36.15
CA LEU A 133 -12.13 -2.64 -36.35
C LEU A 133 -11.86 -2.23 -37.80
N ALA A 134 -11.59 -0.95 -38.03
CA ALA A 134 -11.15 -0.47 -39.34
C ALA A 134 -9.82 -1.13 -39.76
N SER A 135 -9.55 -1.16 -41.05
CA SER A 135 -8.29 -1.64 -41.60
C SER A 135 -7.13 -0.66 -41.33
N GLY A 136 -5.92 -1.18 -41.09
CA GLY A 136 -4.75 -0.38 -40.72
C GLY A 136 -4.72 0.07 -39.25
N MET A 137 -4.13 1.24 -38.97
CA MET A 137 -4.10 1.83 -37.63
C MET A 137 -5.40 2.59 -37.36
N SER A 138 -6.09 2.27 -36.27
CA SER A 138 -7.29 2.99 -35.82
C SER A 138 -7.28 3.21 -34.30
N VAL A 139 -8.04 4.22 -33.84
CA VAL A 139 -8.27 4.47 -32.42
C VAL A 139 -9.76 4.40 -32.17
N VAL A 140 -10.18 3.53 -31.25
CA VAL A 140 -11.57 3.36 -30.86
C VAL A 140 -11.72 3.83 -29.41
N THR A 141 -12.51 4.88 -29.22
CA THR A 141 -12.98 5.29 -27.89
C THR A 141 -14.34 4.67 -27.65
N SER A 142 -14.44 3.79 -26.65
CA SER A 142 -15.69 3.14 -26.26
C SER A 142 -16.10 3.53 -24.85
N ILE A 143 -17.39 3.76 -24.63
CA ILE A 143 -17.98 3.97 -23.29
C ILE A 143 -18.09 2.59 -22.63
N ILE A 144 -17.65 2.48 -21.38
CA ILE A 144 -17.74 1.24 -20.60
C ILE A 144 -18.78 1.43 -19.50
N THR A 145 -19.80 0.59 -19.47
CA THR A 145 -20.78 0.56 -18.38
C THR A 145 -20.27 -0.37 -17.29
N PHE A 146 -20.13 0.16 -16.08
CA PHE A 146 -19.77 -0.56 -14.86
C PHE A 146 -21.01 -0.71 -14.00
N SER A 147 -21.50 -1.93 -13.83
CA SER A 147 -22.72 -2.26 -13.10
C SER A 147 -22.41 -3.10 -11.86
N ILE A 148 -22.75 -2.60 -10.68
CA ILE A 148 -22.42 -3.21 -9.38
C ILE A 148 -23.53 -4.20 -9.00
N VAL A 149 -23.16 -5.46 -8.78
CA VAL A 149 -24.10 -6.57 -8.54
C VAL A 149 -24.20 -6.88 -7.04
N ALA A 150 -23.07 -6.99 -6.34
CA ALA A 150 -23.01 -7.28 -4.91
C ALA A 150 -23.13 -6.03 -4.02
N ASN A 151 -23.51 -6.22 -2.76
CA ASN A 151 -23.60 -5.15 -1.75
C ASN A 151 -22.22 -4.73 -1.23
N ALA A 152 -22.12 -3.55 -0.63
CA ALA A 152 -20.88 -2.99 -0.08
C ALA A 152 -20.20 -3.93 0.92
N SER A 153 -20.94 -4.45 1.90
CA SER A 153 -20.43 -5.42 2.88
C SER A 153 -19.94 -6.73 2.24
N THR A 154 -20.58 -7.20 1.16
CA THR A 154 -20.09 -8.37 0.41
C THR A 154 -18.75 -8.09 -0.26
N TRP A 155 -18.58 -6.88 -0.82
CA TRP A 155 -17.29 -6.42 -1.35
C TRP A 155 -16.24 -6.22 -0.24
N GLN A 156 -16.62 -5.70 0.93
CA GLN A 156 -15.72 -5.55 2.08
C GLN A 156 -15.16 -6.90 2.50
N HIS A 157 -16.02 -7.90 2.77
CA HIS A 157 -15.61 -9.25 3.15
C HIS A 157 -14.73 -9.93 2.09
N VAL A 158 -14.98 -9.68 0.79
CA VAL A 158 -14.20 -10.29 -0.29
C VAL A 158 -12.82 -9.64 -0.45
N LEU A 159 -12.71 -8.32 -0.25
CA LEU A 159 -11.47 -7.55 -0.46
C LEU A 159 -10.55 -7.51 0.77
N PHE A 160 -11.10 -7.40 1.98
CA PHE A 160 -10.34 -7.01 3.17
C PHE A 160 -10.28 -8.05 4.28
N ASP A 161 -11.22 -9.00 4.36
CA ASP A 161 -11.16 -10.07 5.36
C ASP A 161 -10.12 -11.13 4.97
N ALA A 162 -9.48 -11.73 5.98
CA ALA A 162 -8.50 -12.80 5.78
C ALA A 162 -9.18 -14.20 5.81
N PRO A 163 -8.88 -15.10 4.86
CA PRO A 163 -7.99 -14.94 3.71
C PRO A 163 -8.64 -14.15 2.55
N SER A 164 -7.92 -13.18 2.01
CA SER A 164 -8.39 -12.35 0.89
C SER A 164 -8.71 -13.21 -0.33
N SER A 165 -9.93 -13.09 -0.85
CA SER A 165 -10.37 -13.88 -2.00
C SER A 165 -9.77 -13.34 -3.30
N THR A 166 -9.16 -14.20 -4.13
CA THR A 166 -8.76 -13.76 -5.47
C THR A 166 -9.98 -13.48 -6.33
N LEU A 167 -9.88 -12.45 -7.16
CA LEU A 167 -10.91 -12.06 -8.12
C LEU A 167 -10.59 -12.68 -9.48
N SER A 168 -11.62 -13.22 -10.12
CA SER A 168 -11.59 -13.73 -11.49
C SER A 168 -12.45 -12.88 -12.41
N LEU A 169 -12.10 -12.86 -13.69
CA LEU A 169 -12.87 -12.21 -14.76
C LEU A 169 -13.37 -13.29 -15.70
N VAL A 170 -14.69 -13.36 -15.89
CA VAL A 170 -15.37 -14.38 -16.68
C VAL A 170 -16.25 -13.70 -17.72
N GLY A 171 -16.19 -14.14 -18.98
CA GLY A 171 -17.02 -13.58 -20.05
C GLY A 171 -16.53 -13.99 -21.43
N THR A 172 -17.24 -13.54 -22.46
CA THR A 172 -16.87 -13.87 -23.85
C THR A 172 -16.92 -12.66 -24.78
N VAL A 173 -16.05 -12.69 -25.79
CA VAL A 173 -15.93 -11.67 -26.83
C VAL A 173 -16.41 -12.27 -28.16
N PRO A 174 -17.59 -11.90 -28.67
CA PRO A 174 -18.05 -12.30 -29.99
C PRO A 174 -17.43 -11.41 -31.08
N ILE A 175 -16.68 -11.99 -32.01
CA ILE A 175 -16.03 -11.29 -33.13
C ILE A 175 -16.71 -11.72 -34.44
N ARG A 176 -17.40 -10.80 -35.10
CA ARG A 176 -18.15 -11.06 -36.35
C ARG A 176 -17.30 -10.72 -37.58
N LEU A 177 -17.02 -11.73 -38.40
CA LEU A 177 -16.25 -11.63 -39.63
C LEU A 177 -17.20 -11.50 -40.84
N SER A 178 -17.30 -10.28 -41.35
CA SER A 178 -18.18 -9.86 -42.44
C SER A 178 -17.57 -9.98 -43.84
N CYS A 179 -16.24 -10.01 -43.94
CA CYS A 179 -15.47 -9.91 -45.19
C CYS A 179 -15.38 -11.21 -46.02
N LEU A 180 -16.10 -12.26 -45.64
CA LEU A 180 -16.08 -13.58 -46.28
C LEU A 180 -17.40 -13.88 -46.99
N ILE A 181 -17.34 -14.75 -48.00
CA ILE A 181 -18.49 -15.18 -48.82
C ILE A 181 -19.62 -15.77 -47.95
N VAL A 182 -19.25 -16.41 -46.84
CA VAL A 182 -20.17 -16.74 -45.74
C VAL A 182 -19.65 -16.04 -44.49
N PRO A 183 -20.38 -15.07 -43.91
CA PRO A 183 -19.97 -14.42 -42.67
C PRO A 183 -20.15 -15.36 -41.48
N PHE A 184 -19.22 -15.33 -40.54
CA PHE A 184 -19.30 -16.12 -39.30
C PHE A 184 -18.89 -15.31 -38.06
N THR A 185 -19.20 -15.83 -36.88
CA THR A 185 -18.83 -15.24 -35.59
C THR A 185 -17.91 -16.21 -34.86
N VAL A 186 -16.79 -15.72 -34.34
CA VAL A 186 -15.93 -16.43 -33.39
C VAL A 186 -16.27 -15.93 -31.99
N THR A 187 -16.37 -16.82 -31.01
CA THR A 187 -16.47 -16.45 -29.58
C THR A 187 -15.17 -16.80 -28.90
N VAL A 188 -14.55 -15.82 -28.22
CA VAL A 188 -13.30 -15.99 -27.47
C VAL A 188 -13.60 -15.83 -25.98
N ASP A 189 -13.03 -16.68 -25.12
CA ASP A 189 -13.14 -16.51 -23.67
C ASP A 189 -12.22 -15.38 -23.17
N ILE A 190 -12.66 -14.62 -22.18
CA ILE A 190 -11.85 -13.54 -21.59
C ILE A 190 -10.73 -14.11 -20.72
N HIS A 191 -10.88 -15.31 -20.16
CA HIS A 191 -9.80 -16.00 -19.43
C HIS A 191 -8.62 -16.34 -20.36
N ASP A 192 -8.90 -16.76 -21.60
CA ASP A 192 -7.90 -16.98 -22.66
C ASP A 192 -7.25 -15.68 -23.19
N ILE A 193 -7.85 -14.51 -22.90
CA ILE A 193 -7.30 -13.18 -23.20
C ILE A 193 -6.47 -12.63 -22.01
N LEU A 194 -6.59 -13.25 -20.83
CA LEU A 194 -5.90 -12.85 -19.59
C LEU A 194 -4.66 -13.70 -19.29
N HIS A 195 -4.74 -15.02 -19.46
CA HIS A 195 -3.65 -15.93 -19.14
C HIS A 195 -2.79 -16.26 -20.37
N ASP A 196 -1.51 -16.58 -20.11
CA ASP A 196 -0.44 -16.26 -21.07
C ASP A 196 -0.38 -17.17 -22.32
N ALA A 197 0.20 -16.64 -23.38
CA ALA A 197 0.29 -17.24 -24.72
C ALA A 197 1.35 -18.37 -24.83
N SER A 198 1.48 -19.19 -23.78
CA SER A 198 2.55 -20.18 -23.60
C SER A 198 2.07 -21.60 -23.27
N SER A 199 0.79 -21.81 -22.93
CA SER A 199 0.32 -23.12 -22.42
C SER A 199 -1.10 -23.56 -22.83
N SER A 200 -1.49 -23.38 -24.08
CA SER A 200 -2.68 -24.06 -24.64
C SER A 200 -2.44 -24.58 -26.06
N SER A 201 -2.80 -25.84 -26.31
CA SER A 201 -2.59 -26.56 -27.58
C SER A 201 -3.83 -26.58 -28.49
N SER A 202 -4.77 -25.65 -28.27
CA SER A 202 -6.01 -25.49 -29.01
C SER A 202 -5.87 -24.52 -30.19
N SER A 203 -6.44 -24.88 -31.34
CA SER A 203 -6.15 -24.28 -32.64
C SER A 203 -6.94 -22.99 -32.93
N LEU A 204 -6.76 -21.93 -32.14
CA LEU A 204 -7.11 -20.56 -32.54
C LEU A 204 -6.35 -19.47 -31.75
N SER A 205 -5.05 -19.68 -31.49
CA SER A 205 -4.20 -18.66 -30.85
C SER A 205 -4.34 -17.30 -31.53
N LEU A 206 -4.87 -16.32 -30.80
CA LEU A 206 -4.65 -14.90 -31.06
C LEU A 206 -3.18 -14.55 -30.76
N SER A 207 -2.69 -13.42 -31.26
CA SER A 207 -1.30 -13.04 -31.00
C SER A 207 -1.09 -12.59 -29.52
N PRO A 208 0.11 -12.80 -28.95
CA PRO A 208 0.49 -12.26 -27.63
C PRO A 208 0.57 -10.72 -27.57
N LEU A 209 0.12 -10.04 -28.63
CA LEU A 209 0.01 -8.58 -28.73
C LEU A 209 -1.41 -8.13 -28.38
N PHE A 210 -2.42 -8.99 -28.53
CA PHE A 210 -3.79 -8.75 -28.05
C PHE A 210 -3.84 -8.87 -26.51
N THR A 211 -3.15 -9.87 -25.93
CA THR A 211 -2.99 -10.09 -24.49
C THR A 211 -2.25 -8.92 -23.81
N ARG A 212 -1.15 -8.46 -24.44
CA ARG A 212 -0.36 -7.31 -23.93
C ARG A 212 -1.19 -6.03 -23.83
N ALA A 213 -2.09 -5.80 -24.79
CA ALA A 213 -2.81 -4.54 -24.96
C ALA A 213 -3.54 -4.00 -23.72
N PHE A 214 -4.21 -4.90 -23.01
CA PHE A 214 -5.06 -4.57 -21.87
C PHE A 214 -4.31 -4.63 -20.53
N PHE A 215 -3.23 -5.42 -20.44
CA PHE A 215 -2.60 -5.80 -19.15
C PHE A 215 -1.08 -5.60 -19.06
N ARG A 216 -0.41 -5.10 -20.10
CA ARG A 216 1.01 -4.69 -20.06
C ARG A 216 1.22 -3.33 -20.76
N PRO A 217 1.49 -2.23 -20.03
CA PRO A 217 1.97 -1.00 -20.65
C PRO A 217 3.35 -1.20 -21.31
N TYR A 218 3.77 -0.23 -22.12
CA TYR A 218 5.07 -0.25 -22.81
C TYR A 218 6.25 -0.41 -21.83
N PRO A 219 7.31 -1.17 -22.19
CA PRO A 219 8.46 -1.36 -21.32
C PRO A 219 9.32 -0.09 -21.23
N SER A 220 9.28 0.58 -20.08
CA SER A 220 10.29 1.54 -19.66
C SER A 220 11.33 0.85 -18.77
N SER A 221 12.60 0.88 -19.20
CA SER A 221 13.77 0.23 -18.58
C SER A 221 13.88 -1.30 -18.75
N ASN A 222 15.11 -1.80 -18.62
CA ASN A 222 15.50 -3.18 -18.95
C ASN A 222 15.51 -4.10 -17.71
N THR A 223 14.33 -4.41 -17.13
CA THR A 223 14.21 -5.55 -16.21
C THR A 223 13.49 -6.73 -16.88
N ILE A 224 14.15 -7.89 -16.88
CA ILE A 224 13.60 -9.14 -17.43
C ILE A 224 12.84 -9.83 -16.31
N GLY A 225 11.50 -9.88 -16.42
CA GLY A 225 10.70 -10.84 -15.66
C GLY A 225 10.01 -10.33 -14.40
N ASP A 226 9.59 -9.06 -14.34
CA ASP A 226 8.62 -8.63 -13.32
C ASP A 226 7.17 -8.85 -13.78
N THR A 227 6.34 -9.39 -12.87
CA THR A 227 4.88 -9.39 -12.99
C THR A 227 4.34 -8.02 -12.60
N PHE A 228 3.30 -7.56 -13.31
CA PHE A 228 2.64 -6.29 -13.02
C PHE A 228 1.72 -6.44 -11.79
N ASP A 229 2.30 -6.44 -10.59
CA ASP A 229 1.52 -6.39 -9.34
C ASP A 229 0.87 -5.01 -9.20
N ILE A 230 -0.35 -4.89 -9.74
CA ILE A 230 -1.23 -3.73 -9.60
C ILE A 230 -1.34 -3.32 -8.13
N ALA A 231 -1.42 -4.27 -7.20
CA ALA A 231 -1.56 -3.97 -5.78
C ALA A 231 -0.26 -3.39 -5.19
N SER A 232 0.94 -3.72 -5.69
CA SER A 232 2.17 -3.04 -5.26
C SER A 232 2.20 -1.58 -5.74
N ARG A 233 1.78 -1.34 -6.98
CA ARG A 233 1.75 0.02 -7.53
C ARG A 233 0.66 0.88 -6.90
N VAL A 234 -0.50 0.30 -6.56
CA VAL A 234 -1.55 0.96 -5.77
C VAL A 234 -1.08 1.21 -4.33
N ARG A 235 -0.44 0.23 -3.66
CA ARG A 235 0.16 0.42 -2.32
C ARG A 235 1.18 1.57 -2.32
N GLN A 236 2.05 1.63 -3.33
CA GLN A 236 3.00 2.74 -3.49
C GLN A 236 2.27 4.07 -3.71
N MET A 237 1.33 4.15 -4.66
CA MET A 237 0.57 5.36 -4.94
C MET A 237 -0.20 5.88 -3.71
N VAL A 238 -0.79 4.99 -2.91
CA VAL A 238 -1.47 5.36 -1.65
C VAL A 238 -0.46 5.86 -0.61
N HIS A 239 0.72 5.24 -0.49
CA HIS A 239 1.78 5.72 0.38
C HIS A 239 2.29 7.11 -0.04
N ASP A 240 2.59 7.31 -1.32
CA ASP A 240 3.07 8.57 -1.89
C ASP A 240 2.03 9.70 -1.66
N ILE A 241 0.73 9.41 -1.80
CA ILE A 241 -0.36 10.35 -1.53
C ILE A 241 -0.44 10.69 -0.04
N LEU A 242 -0.50 9.70 0.86
CA LEU A 242 -0.60 9.92 2.30
C LEU A 242 0.63 10.65 2.86
N GLN A 243 1.82 10.34 2.35
CA GLN A 243 3.06 11.05 2.68
C GLN A 243 3.01 12.50 2.18
N SER A 244 2.49 12.74 0.98
CA SER A 244 2.35 14.10 0.43
C SER A 244 1.36 14.96 1.23
N ILE A 245 0.26 14.36 1.72
CA ILE A 245 -0.68 15.03 2.64
C ILE A 245 0.01 15.34 3.98
N ALA A 246 0.70 14.36 4.57
CA ALA A 246 1.38 14.53 5.86
C ALA A 246 2.55 15.54 5.83
N LEU A 247 3.13 15.81 4.66
CA LEU A 247 4.17 16.82 4.45
C LEU A 247 3.63 18.16 3.91
N SER A 248 2.32 18.28 3.66
CA SER A 248 1.71 19.50 3.13
C SER A 248 1.54 20.58 4.21
N GLN A 249 1.60 21.85 3.81
CA GLN A 249 1.27 22.96 4.70
C GLN A 249 -0.25 23.12 4.77
N GLY A 250 -0.84 22.75 5.89
CA GLY A 250 -2.27 22.93 6.13
C GLY A 250 -2.62 24.37 6.55
N HIS A 251 -3.77 24.85 6.08
CA HIS A 251 -4.43 26.03 6.60
C HIS A 251 -5.38 25.62 7.73
N LEU A 252 -5.21 26.23 8.90
CA LEU A 252 -6.10 26.04 10.04
C LEU A 252 -7.14 27.16 10.08
N ASP A 253 -8.41 26.76 10.20
CA ASP A 253 -9.58 27.63 10.35
C ASP A 253 -10.37 27.21 11.59
N GLN A 254 -11.11 28.13 12.21
CA GLN A 254 -11.85 27.85 13.45
C GLN A 254 -13.24 28.47 13.46
N ASP A 255 -14.24 27.60 13.59
CA ASP A 255 -15.64 27.93 13.76
C ASP A 255 -16.08 27.80 15.22
N LYS A 256 -17.32 28.20 15.51
CA LYS A 256 -17.90 28.07 16.87
C LYS A 256 -18.04 26.62 17.34
N ASP A 257 -18.12 25.68 16.41
CA ASP A 257 -18.36 24.27 16.70
C ASP A 257 -17.08 23.42 16.74
N GLY A 258 -15.96 23.93 16.20
CA GLY A 258 -14.69 23.19 16.15
C GLY A 258 -13.60 23.82 15.27
N VAL A 259 -12.47 23.12 15.18
CA VAL A 259 -11.29 23.51 14.42
C VAL A 259 -11.17 22.64 13.15
N TYR A 260 -10.93 23.28 12.01
CA TYR A 260 -10.64 22.63 10.73
C TYR A 260 -9.17 22.79 10.36
N LEU A 261 -8.57 21.73 9.81
CA LEU A 261 -7.28 21.76 9.14
C LEU A 261 -7.49 21.35 7.70
N PHE A 262 -7.42 22.31 6.78
CA PHE A 262 -7.52 22.09 5.33
C PHE A 262 -6.15 21.93 4.70
N THR A 263 -6.02 21.03 3.73
CA THR A 263 -4.80 20.77 2.97
C THR A 263 -5.16 20.67 1.49
N ASP A 264 -4.50 21.46 0.65
CA ASP A 264 -4.54 21.32 -0.83
C ASP A 264 -3.17 20.79 -1.27
N VAL A 265 -3.17 19.62 -1.89
CA VAL A 265 -1.97 18.94 -2.37
C VAL A 265 -2.03 18.83 -3.88
N THR A 266 -1.20 19.64 -4.56
CA THR A 266 -1.06 19.60 -6.01
C THR A 266 0.17 18.78 -6.41
N PHE A 267 -0.01 17.69 -7.14
CA PHE A 267 1.10 16.82 -7.58
C PHE A 267 0.94 16.35 -9.03
N GLN A 268 2.06 16.09 -9.70
CA GLN A 268 2.07 15.70 -11.12
C GLN A 268 2.12 14.18 -11.28
N TYR A 269 0.96 13.57 -11.45
CA TYR A 269 0.79 12.15 -11.75
C TYR A 269 0.00 11.95 -13.05
N ALA A 270 0.73 11.63 -14.14
CA ALA A 270 0.16 11.27 -15.43
C ALA A 270 0.17 9.74 -15.59
N SER A 271 -0.97 9.17 -16.01
CA SER A 271 -1.13 7.73 -16.21
C SER A 271 -2.11 7.47 -17.37
N PRO A 272 -1.91 6.42 -18.18
CA PRO A 272 -2.94 5.95 -19.12
C PRO A 272 -4.24 5.56 -18.40
N VAL A 273 -4.16 5.08 -17.15
CA VAL A 273 -5.35 4.81 -16.31
C VAL A 273 -5.62 6.01 -15.42
N GLN A 274 -6.82 6.56 -15.56
CA GLN A 274 -7.33 7.71 -14.82
C GLN A 274 -8.50 7.27 -13.95
N TRP A 275 -8.53 7.76 -12.72
CA TRP A 275 -9.53 7.39 -11.72
C TRP A 275 -10.22 8.67 -11.26
N ALA A 276 -11.53 8.79 -11.49
CA ALA A 276 -12.34 9.69 -10.68
C ALA A 276 -12.53 9.00 -9.33
N LEU A 277 -11.95 9.56 -8.26
CA LEU A 277 -12.22 9.07 -6.90
C LEU A 277 -13.34 9.90 -6.27
N PRO A 278 -14.34 9.26 -5.64
CA PRO A 278 -15.42 9.94 -4.94
C PRO A 278 -14.89 10.58 -3.65
N ASP A 279 -15.67 11.49 -3.09
CA ASP A 279 -15.43 12.04 -1.75
C ASP A 279 -15.35 10.90 -0.73
N LEU A 280 -14.29 10.87 0.10
CA LEU A 280 -14.13 9.90 1.17
C LEU A 280 -14.14 10.61 2.52
N SER A 281 -14.75 10.00 3.53
CA SER A 281 -14.76 10.56 4.88
C SER A 281 -14.71 9.46 5.93
N PHE A 282 -13.92 9.71 6.98
CA PHE A 282 -13.59 8.76 8.04
C PHE A 282 -13.73 9.44 9.41
N GLN A 283 -14.03 8.65 10.43
CA GLN A 283 -13.92 9.02 11.84
C GLN A 283 -12.83 8.21 12.51
N LEU A 284 -11.99 8.88 13.30
CA LEU A 284 -11.15 8.26 14.31
C LEU A 284 -11.93 8.18 15.61
N LEU A 285 -12.15 6.97 16.12
CA LEU A 285 -12.90 6.68 17.34
C LEU A 285 -11.97 6.10 18.42
N GLN A 286 -12.17 6.51 19.66
CA GLN A 286 -11.56 5.81 20.81
C GLN A 286 -12.46 4.64 21.22
N LYS A 287 -11.88 3.45 21.41
CA LYS A 287 -12.61 2.27 21.89
C LYS A 287 -12.16 1.92 23.30
N HIS A 288 -12.95 2.35 24.29
CA HIS A 288 -12.61 2.17 25.70
C HIS A 288 -12.56 0.69 26.10
N GLN A 289 -11.54 0.30 26.88
CA GLN A 289 -11.13 -1.10 27.04
C GLN A 289 -12.06 -1.93 27.95
N ASN A 290 -12.91 -1.28 28.76
CA ASN A 290 -13.61 -1.91 29.89
C ASN A 290 -15.12 -2.13 29.69
N THR A 291 -15.69 -1.80 28.53
CA THR A 291 -17.12 -2.06 28.23
C THR A 291 -17.31 -3.47 27.65
N PRO A 292 -18.00 -4.41 28.35
CA PRO A 292 -18.33 -5.71 27.78
C PRO A 292 -19.35 -5.55 26.63
N PRO A 293 -19.36 -6.46 25.63
CA PRO A 293 -20.11 -6.30 24.38
C PRO A 293 -21.65 -6.53 24.52
N THR A 294 -22.21 -6.34 25.71
CA THR A 294 -23.61 -6.64 26.06
C THR A 294 -24.43 -5.42 26.50
N SER A 295 -23.78 -4.28 26.80
CA SER A 295 -24.48 -3.00 27.03
C SER A 295 -24.57 -2.20 25.74
N GLN A 296 -25.79 -1.77 25.36
CA GLN A 296 -26.03 -1.04 24.10
C GLN A 296 -25.38 0.36 24.02
N ASN A 297 -24.81 0.86 25.11
CA ASN A 297 -23.96 2.06 25.11
C ASN A 297 -22.52 1.69 24.73
N ASN A 298 -22.28 1.36 23.45
CA ASN A 298 -20.95 1.47 22.86
C ASN A 298 -20.59 2.97 22.78
N SER A 299 -20.02 3.52 23.85
CA SER A 299 -19.54 4.91 23.88
C SER A 299 -18.21 5.05 23.13
N THR A 300 -18.23 4.76 21.82
CA THR A 300 -17.14 5.10 20.91
C THR A 300 -17.13 6.60 20.70
N ALA A 301 -16.29 7.30 21.46
CA ALA A 301 -16.14 8.73 21.32
C ALA A 301 -15.40 9.06 20.01
N VAL A 302 -15.92 10.01 19.24
CA VAL A 302 -15.19 10.58 18.10
C VAL A 302 -14.03 11.40 18.65
N LEU A 303 -12.83 11.21 18.08
CA LEU A 303 -11.63 11.99 18.36
C LEU A 303 -11.34 13.00 17.25
N LEU A 304 -11.58 12.60 16.00
CA LEU A 304 -11.30 13.39 14.82
C LEU A 304 -12.17 12.89 13.66
N SER A 305 -12.72 13.80 12.86
CA SER A 305 -13.19 13.48 11.51
C SER A 305 -12.13 13.86 10.49
N ALA A 306 -11.96 13.06 9.44
CA ALA A 306 -11.10 13.39 8.31
C ALA A 306 -11.78 13.05 6.98
N GLY A 307 -11.36 13.68 5.89
CA GLY A 307 -11.88 13.34 4.57
C GLY A 307 -11.10 13.94 3.41
N LEU A 308 -11.43 13.46 2.21
CA LEU A 308 -10.80 13.72 0.93
C LEU A 308 -11.91 14.07 -0.07
N TYR A 309 -11.78 15.18 -0.80
CA TYR A 309 -12.76 15.62 -1.77
C TYR A 309 -12.32 15.37 -3.22
N GLY A 310 -13.31 15.11 -4.09
CA GLY A 310 -13.18 14.45 -5.38
C GLY A 310 -11.99 14.87 -6.23
N PHE A 311 -11.05 13.94 -6.43
CA PHE A 311 -9.81 14.15 -7.18
C PHE A 311 -9.67 13.14 -8.32
N LEU A 312 -9.12 13.60 -9.45
CA LEU A 312 -8.91 12.80 -10.65
C LEU A 312 -7.43 12.40 -10.77
N LEU A 313 -7.11 11.16 -10.34
CA LEU A 313 -5.78 10.60 -10.48
C LEU A 313 -5.44 10.31 -11.94
N GLY A 314 -4.16 10.45 -12.29
CA GLY A 314 -3.65 10.13 -13.63
C GLY A 314 -3.87 11.23 -14.67
N GLY A 315 -4.50 12.34 -14.28
CA GLY A 315 -4.79 13.50 -15.14
C GLY A 315 -3.56 14.27 -15.63
N GLY A 316 -2.40 14.08 -15.01
CA GLY A 316 -1.28 15.01 -15.07
C GLY A 316 -1.25 15.82 -13.77
N ALA A 317 -1.70 17.08 -13.80
CA ALA A 317 -1.93 17.82 -12.56
C ALA A 317 -3.10 17.18 -11.79
N THR A 318 -2.79 16.57 -10.64
CA THR A 318 -3.78 16.10 -9.67
C THR A 318 -3.84 17.13 -8.54
N HIS A 319 -5.06 17.60 -8.23
CA HIS A 319 -5.35 18.43 -7.07
C HIS A 319 -6.12 17.55 -6.08
N LEU A 320 -5.68 17.52 -4.83
CA LEU A 320 -6.31 16.76 -3.76
C LEU A 320 -6.56 17.69 -2.59
N ASN A 321 -7.85 17.91 -2.29
CA ASN A 321 -8.28 18.63 -1.10
C ASN A 321 -8.58 17.61 0.00
N SER A 322 -7.91 17.73 1.15
CA SER A 322 -8.23 16.95 2.35
C SER A 322 -8.51 17.87 3.53
N PHE A 323 -9.35 17.41 4.45
CA PHE A 323 -9.65 18.10 5.70
C PHE A 323 -9.52 17.15 6.88
N ALA A 324 -9.10 17.70 8.01
CA ALA A 324 -9.36 17.14 9.34
C ALA A 324 -10.24 18.13 10.13
N TYR A 325 -11.13 17.61 10.97
CA TYR A 325 -12.05 18.38 11.79
C TYR A 325 -12.12 17.83 13.21
N LEU A 326 -11.83 18.70 14.17
CA LEU A 326 -11.96 18.46 15.60
C LEU A 326 -13.09 19.33 16.14
N ARG A 327 -14.26 18.75 16.38
CA ARG A 327 -15.37 19.44 17.07
C ARG A 327 -14.94 19.79 18.49
N HIS A 328 -15.33 20.95 19.02
CA HIS A 328 -15.00 21.33 20.38
C HIS A 328 -15.59 20.38 21.44
N ALA A 329 -16.75 19.76 21.19
CA ALA A 329 -17.30 18.71 22.04
C ALA A 329 -16.49 17.40 22.04
N ASP A 330 -15.72 17.14 20.97
CA ASP A 330 -14.92 15.92 20.76
C ASP A 330 -13.48 16.09 21.31
N SER A 331 -13.15 17.27 21.84
CA SER A 331 -11.83 17.60 22.41
C SER A 331 -11.51 16.86 23.72
N GLN A 332 -12.47 16.69 24.62
CA GLN A 332 -12.25 15.96 25.88
C GLN A 332 -11.89 14.49 25.63
N PRO A 333 -12.58 13.73 24.76
CA PRO A 333 -12.13 12.41 24.31
C PRO A 333 -10.69 12.37 23.79
N LEU A 334 -10.24 13.40 23.05
CA LEU A 334 -8.86 13.47 22.56
C LEU A 334 -7.86 13.71 23.70
N LEU A 335 -8.19 14.58 24.66
CA LEU A 335 -7.41 14.81 25.87
C LEU A 335 -7.33 13.53 26.73
N ASP A 336 -8.45 12.83 26.89
CA ASP A 336 -8.51 11.55 27.63
C ASP A 336 -7.65 10.48 26.95
N ALA A 337 -7.70 10.37 25.61
CA ALA A 337 -6.85 9.46 24.84
C ALA A 337 -5.35 9.77 24.99
N VAL A 338 -4.96 11.04 24.92
CA VAL A 338 -3.57 11.48 25.16
C VAL A 338 -3.16 11.21 26.61
N ALA A 339 -4.05 11.41 27.58
CA ALA A 339 -3.78 11.13 28.99
C ALA A 339 -3.66 9.63 29.29
N THR A 340 -4.47 8.77 28.66
CA THR A 340 -4.32 7.31 28.71
C THR A 340 -2.95 6.90 28.17
N TYR A 341 -2.57 7.34 26.97
CA TYR A 341 -1.26 7.04 26.38
C TYR A 341 -0.10 7.45 27.29
N LEU A 342 -0.13 8.68 27.82
CA LEU A 342 0.91 9.20 28.70
C LEU A 342 0.96 8.52 30.08
N ARG A 343 -0.09 7.82 30.54
CA ARG A 343 -0.04 7.03 31.79
C ARG A 343 0.74 5.72 31.65
N GLY A 344 0.95 5.24 30.42
CA GLY A 344 1.42 3.90 30.15
C GLY A 344 0.32 2.94 29.68
N ASP A 345 -0.94 3.38 29.61
CA ASP A 345 -2.07 2.55 29.18
C ASP A 345 -2.16 2.46 27.64
N ASP A 346 -2.41 1.27 27.11
CA ASP A 346 -2.61 1.04 25.66
C ASP A 346 -3.86 1.77 25.14
N VAL A 347 -3.69 2.63 24.13
CA VAL A 347 -4.81 3.30 23.48
C VAL A 347 -5.27 2.50 22.26
N ARG A 348 -6.53 2.05 22.32
CA ARG A 348 -7.21 1.36 21.21
C ARG A 348 -7.97 2.38 20.36
N LEU A 349 -7.46 2.59 19.16
CA LEU A 349 -8.01 3.52 18.19
C LEU A 349 -8.66 2.75 17.04
N HIS A 350 -9.74 3.31 16.50
CA HIS A 350 -10.55 2.65 15.49
C HIS A 350 -10.90 3.64 14.36
N VAL A 351 -10.74 3.20 13.11
CA VAL A 351 -11.13 3.96 11.92
C VAL A 351 -12.37 3.33 11.32
N GLN A 352 -13.39 4.16 11.09
CA GLN A 352 -14.65 3.82 10.42
C GLN A 352 -15.00 4.93 9.40
N GLY A 353 -15.79 4.63 8.37
CA GLY A 353 -16.34 5.67 7.49
C GLY A 353 -17.35 6.60 8.20
N ASN A 354 -17.48 7.84 7.72
CA ASN A 354 -18.18 8.95 8.40
C ASN A 354 -19.62 9.19 7.89
N ASP A 355 -20.02 8.63 6.74
CA ASP A 355 -21.35 8.87 6.14
C ASP A 355 -22.16 7.57 5.96
N PRO A 356 -22.73 6.99 7.04
CA PRO A 356 -23.51 5.76 6.99
C PRO A 356 -24.83 5.89 6.20
N LEU A 357 -25.26 7.10 5.82
CA LEU A 357 -26.50 7.34 5.07
C LEU A 357 -26.27 7.57 3.57
N SER A 358 -25.03 7.81 3.15
CA SER A 358 -24.61 8.00 1.76
C SER A 358 -25.32 7.09 0.77
N SER A 359 -25.68 7.61 -0.41
CA SER A 359 -26.13 6.81 -1.55
C SER A 359 -24.97 6.25 -2.40
N CYS A 360 -23.75 6.78 -2.25
CA CYS A 360 -22.57 6.37 -3.01
C CYS A 360 -22.09 4.99 -2.54
N PHE A 361 -22.07 3.99 -3.45
CA PHE A 361 -21.62 2.65 -3.14
C PHE A 361 -20.17 2.62 -2.60
N ALA A 362 -19.26 3.40 -3.19
CA ALA A 362 -17.88 3.48 -2.71
C ALA A 362 -17.80 3.99 -1.26
N GLN A 363 -18.52 5.06 -0.89
CA GLN A 363 -18.57 5.54 0.51
C GLN A 363 -19.13 4.46 1.45
N ARG A 364 -20.14 3.69 1.03
CA ARG A 364 -20.64 2.54 1.81
C ARG A 364 -19.58 1.46 2.04
N LEU A 365 -18.78 1.13 1.03
CA LEU A 365 -17.66 0.19 1.17
C LEU A 365 -16.63 0.65 2.21
N TRP A 366 -16.41 1.97 2.34
CA TRP A 366 -15.55 2.56 3.36
C TRP A 366 -16.20 2.68 4.74
N ASN A 367 -17.53 2.82 4.83
CA ASN A 367 -18.27 2.76 6.11
C ASN A 367 -18.23 1.36 6.73
N ASP A 368 -18.29 0.32 5.91
CA ASP A 368 -18.18 -1.08 6.32
C ASP A 368 -16.72 -1.46 6.70
N MET A 369 -15.72 -0.61 6.41
CA MET A 369 -14.35 -0.83 6.89
C MET A 369 -14.20 -0.50 8.37
N HIS A 370 -13.58 -1.42 9.11
CA HIS A 370 -13.40 -1.37 10.55
C HIS A 370 -11.93 -1.64 10.93
N TYR A 371 -11.05 -0.67 10.72
CA TYR A 371 -9.62 -0.84 11.05
C TYR A 371 -9.37 -0.49 12.52
N THR A 372 -8.81 -1.42 13.29
CA THR A 372 -8.45 -1.19 14.72
C THR A 372 -6.94 -1.22 14.87
N PHE A 373 -6.37 -0.21 15.52
CA PHE A 373 -4.95 -0.12 15.81
C PHE A 373 -4.70 0.09 17.30
N HIS A 374 -3.59 -0.48 17.76
CA HIS A 374 -3.16 -0.47 19.14
C HIS A 374 -1.93 0.43 19.25
N VAL A 375 -2.04 1.53 19.98
CA VAL A 375 -0.90 2.38 20.32
C VAL A 375 -0.40 1.91 21.70
N PRO A 376 0.77 1.26 21.80
CA PRO A 376 1.25 0.72 23.06
C PRO A 376 1.60 1.86 24.01
N GLY A 377 1.04 1.86 25.21
CA GLY A 377 1.31 2.90 26.21
C GLY A 377 2.69 2.80 26.86
N THR A 378 3.26 1.58 26.86
CA THR A 378 4.59 1.33 27.42
C THR A 378 5.69 1.17 26.36
N VAL A 379 6.91 1.53 26.76
CA VAL A 379 8.16 1.19 26.07
C VAL A 379 9.07 0.51 27.08
N ASP A 380 9.59 -0.67 26.75
CA ASP A 380 10.43 -1.49 27.64
C ASP A 380 9.79 -1.77 29.03
N GLY A 381 8.45 -1.86 29.07
CA GLY A 381 7.67 -2.07 30.29
C GLY A 381 7.42 -0.82 31.14
N LYS A 382 7.96 0.34 30.76
CA LYS A 382 7.78 1.63 31.45
C LYS A 382 6.78 2.53 30.67
N PRO A 383 6.07 3.46 31.33
CA PRO A 383 5.23 4.44 30.62
C PRO A 383 6.02 5.22 29.55
N ALA A 384 5.43 5.50 28.38
CA ALA A 384 6.15 6.08 27.23
C ALA A 384 6.85 7.44 27.47
N PHE A 385 6.52 8.15 28.55
CA PHE A 385 7.21 9.36 28.97
C PHE A 385 8.44 9.11 29.88
N LEU A 386 8.49 8.01 30.62
CA LEU A 386 9.51 7.76 31.65
C LEU A 386 10.60 6.85 31.10
N ARG A 387 11.75 7.42 30.72
CA ARG A 387 12.85 6.66 30.12
C ARG A 387 13.74 6.02 31.18
N HIS A 388 14.19 6.84 32.13
CA HIS A 388 15.11 6.43 33.16
C HIS A 388 14.71 7.05 34.50
N TYR A 389 15.05 6.33 35.57
CA TYR A 389 14.87 6.72 36.95
C TYR A 389 16.05 6.13 37.73
N ASP A 390 16.55 6.87 38.71
CA ASP A 390 17.65 6.46 39.58
C ASP A 390 17.52 7.11 40.95
N VAL A 391 18.07 6.47 42.00
CA VAL A 391 17.99 6.92 43.39
C VAL A 391 19.34 6.71 44.08
N ASP A 392 20.02 7.81 44.42
CA ASP A 392 21.35 7.82 45.06
C ASP A 392 21.28 8.31 46.52
N PRO A 393 21.32 7.40 47.52
CA PRO A 393 21.36 7.74 48.94
C PRO A 393 22.79 8.06 49.40
N THR A 394 23.05 9.34 49.69
CA THR A 394 24.33 9.87 50.17
C THR A 394 24.26 10.28 51.65
N LEU A 395 24.88 9.47 52.52
CA LEU A 395 25.01 9.80 53.94
C LEU A 395 26.07 10.90 54.14
N LYS A 396 25.71 11.99 54.81
CA LYS A 396 26.61 13.09 55.17
C LYS A 396 26.97 13.12 56.66
N LYS A 397 26.02 12.73 57.51
CA LYS A 397 26.21 12.66 58.96
C LYS A 397 25.41 11.50 59.55
N LEU A 398 26.05 10.74 60.44
CA LEU A 398 25.39 9.84 61.38
C LEU A 398 26.11 9.94 62.71
N ASP A 399 25.37 10.12 63.80
CA ASP A 399 25.89 10.17 65.16
C ASP A 399 24.83 9.61 66.12
N SER A 400 25.06 8.38 66.59
CA SER A 400 24.20 7.67 67.53
C SER A 400 24.21 8.28 68.93
N THR A 401 25.28 8.99 69.32
CA THR A 401 25.37 9.62 70.65
C THR A 401 24.47 10.84 70.77
N THR A 402 24.33 11.62 69.69
CA THR A 402 23.41 12.76 69.62
C THR A 402 22.07 12.45 68.92
N HIS A 403 21.87 11.20 68.48
CA HIS A 403 20.71 10.77 67.67
C HIS A 403 20.46 11.70 66.48
N SER A 404 21.53 12.06 65.75
CA SER A 404 21.43 12.95 64.60
C SER A 404 21.91 12.29 63.31
N CYS A 405 21.07 12.41 62.28
CA CYS A 405 21.35 11.98 60.92
C CYS A 405 21.21 13.14 59.94
N GLU A 406 22.03 13.13 58.89
CA GLU A 406 21.74 13.80 57.63
C GLU A 406 22.05 12.81 56.49
N LEU A 407 21.00 12.14 56.00
CA LEU A 407 21.03 11.28 54.82
C LEU A 407 20.31 12.01 53.67
N ARG A 408 21.02 12.27 52.58
CA ARG A 408 20.49 12.93 51.38
C ARG A 408 20.13 11.86 50.36
N VAL A 409 18.86 11.77 49.96
CA VAL A 409 18.41 10.87 48.90
C VAL A 409 18.14 11.72 47.66
N ASP A 410 19.02 11.59 46.65
CA ASP A 410 18.82 12.23 45.35
C ASP A 410 18.04 11.29 44.43
N VAL A 411 17.03 11.82 43.75
CA VAL A 411 16.18 11.07 42.81
C VAL A 411 16.24 11.75 41.45
N ASN A 412 16.76 11.04 40.46
CA ASN A 412 16.94 11.53 39.10
C ASN A 412 15.87 10.90 38.19
N LEU A 413 15.09 11.72 37.48
CA LEU A 413 14.06 11.27 36.54
C LEU A 413 14.29 11.85 35.14
N THR A 414 14.52 10.96 34.16
CA THR A 414 14.61 11.32 32.74
C THR A 414 13.23 11.18 32.10
N ILE A 415 12.54 12.31 31.93
CA ILE A 415 11.23 12.38 31.28
C ILE A 415 11.35 12.84 29.83
N HIS A 416 10.56 12.25 28.95
CA HIS A 416 10.58 12.44 27.50
C HIS A 416 9.16 12.76 27.01
N ASN A 417 8.99 13.77 26.16
CA ASN A 417 7.71 14.03 25.51
C ASN A 417 7.56 13.13 24.25
N PRO A 418 6.74 12.07 24.25
CA PRO A 418 6.58 11.19 23.08
C PRO A 418 5.77 11.80 21.93
N LEU A 419 5.16 12.98 22.13
CA LEU A 419 4.16 13.53 21.24
C LEU A 419 4.78 14.46 20.17
N PRO A 420 4.14 14.57 18.99
CA PRO A 420 4.60 15.45 17.90
C PRO A 420 4.30 16.95 18.14
N PHE A 421 3.98 17.34 19.39
CA PHE A 421 3.62 18.71 19.77
C PHE A 421 4.17 19.09 21.15
N GLU A 422 4.24 20.39 21.40
CA GLU A 422 4.74 21.00 22.64
C GLU A 422 3.67 20.97 23.75
N LEU A 423 4.11 20.69 24.98
CA LEU A 423 3.30 20.73 26.20
C LEU A 423 3.95 21.68 27.20
N LEU A 424 3.17 22.26 28.10
CA LEU A 424 3.68 22.96 29.28
C LEU A 424 3.67 21.99 30.46
N LEU A 425 4.85 21.56 30.91
CA LEU A 425 5.00 20.89 32.19
C LEU A 425 4.87 21.94 33.29
N ARG A 426 3.86 21.81 34.16
CA ARG A 426 3.55 22.82 35.20
C ARG A 426 4.00 22.42 36.60
N HIS A 427 3.95 21.13 36.92
CA HIS A 427 4.19 20.60 38.27
C HIS A 427 4.52 19.10 38.21
N VAL A 428 5.57 18.69 38.91
CA VAL A 428 5.99 17.31 39.14
C VAL A 428 5.89 17.05 40.65
N GLN A 429 5.17 16.02 41.06
CA GLN A 429 5.11 15.61 42.45
C GLN A 429 5.06 14.10 42.56
N PHE A 430 5.75 13.55 43.56
CA PHE A 430 5.70 12.13 43.91
C PHE A 430 6.16 11.92 45.36
N ASP A 431 5.77 10.79 45.95
CA ASP A 431 6.32 10.34 47.23
C ASP A 431 7.42 9.32 46.98
N VAL A 432 8.53 9.47 47.69
CA VAL A 432 9.61 8.49 47.77
C VAL A 432 9.39 7.65 49.02
N LEU A 433 9.37 6.34 48.83
CA LEU A 433 9.25 5.34 49.87
C LEU A 433 10.41 4.36 49.77
N TYR A 434 10.67 3.65 50.85
CA TYR A 434 11.61 2.53 50.90
C TYR A 434 10.91 1.28 51.46
N ARG A 435 11.46 0.12 51.12
CA ARG A 435 11.06 -1.18 51.65
C ARG A 435 12.25 -2.11 51.80
N ASN A 436 12.16 -3.05 52.73
CA ASN A 436 12.91 -4.29 52.65
C ASN A 436 12.42 -5.08 51.44
N VAL A 437 13.30 -5.50 50.53
CA VAL A 437 12.97 -6.34 49.36
C VAL A 437 12.17 -7.59 49.76
N SER A 438 12.43 -8.12 50.96
CA SER A 438 11.76 -9.30 51.55
C SER A 438 10.32 -9.04 52.04
N GLU A 439 9.90 -7.79 52.18
CA GLU A 439 8.62 -7.41 52.81
C GLU A 439 7.78 -6.47 51.93
N PRO A 440 6.44 -6.55 51.99
CA PRO A 440 5.55 -5.69 51.21
C PRO A 440 5.32 -4.30 51.86
N ALA A 441 5.80 -4.08 53.09
CA ALA A 441 5.60 -2.83 53.81
C ALA A 441 6.43 -1.70 53.18
N HIS A 442 5.80 -0.55 52.94
CA HIS A 442 6.43 0.63 52.38
C HIS A 442 6.47 1.75 53.43
N HIS A 443 7.65 2.33 53.60
CA HIS A 443 7.95 3.33 54.62
C HIS A 443 8.33 4.65 53.93
N MET A 444 7.80 5.79 54.39
CA MET A 444 7.89 7.05 53.64
C MET A 444 9.21 7.79 53.94
N VAL A 445 9.98 8.10 52.89
CA VAL A 445 11.19 8.93 52.95
C VAL A 445 10.81 10.42 52.93
N GLY A 446 9.92 10.80 52.00
CA GLY A 446 9.42 12.17 51.87
C GLY A 446 8.72 12.41 50.53
N THR A 447 8.10 13.58 50.39
CA THR A 447 7.45 14.01 49.14
C THR A 447 8.38 14.92 48.35
N ALA A 448 8.67 14.55 47.10
CA ALA A 448 9.35 15.39 46.14
C ALA A 448 8.33 16.26 45.40
N VAL A 449 8.63 17.56 45.24
CA VAL A 449 7.78 18.53 44.55
C VAL A 449 8.64 19.51 43.77
N ASP A 450 8.35 19.67 42.48
CA ASP A 450 8.85 20.75 41.63
C ASP A 450 7.66 21.41 40.92
N ALA A 451 7.59 22.74 41.00
CA ALA A 451 6.55 23.57 40.39
C ALA A 451 7.15 24.58 39.39
N THR A 452 8.36 24.32 38.89
CA THR A 452 8.97 25.13 37.83
C THR A 452 8.28 24.81 36.49
N PRO A 453 7.76 25.83 35.77
CA PRO A 453 7.14 25.61 34.47
C PRO A 453 8.21 25.40 33.40
N VAL A 454 8.07 24.32 32.62
CA VAL A 454 8.99 23.97 31.52
C VAL A 454 8.23 23.78 30.22
N ASP A 455 8.65 24.51 29.18
CA ASP A 455 8.16 24.35 27.80
C ASP A 455 8.68 23.03 27.21
N TRP A 456 7.89 21.98 27.36
CA TRP A 456 8.23 20.59 27.07
C TRP A 456 7.95 20.26 25.60
N LYS A 457 8.90 20.68 24.75
CA LYS A 457 8.86 20.54 23.30
C LYS A 457 8.71 19.09 22.84
N SER A 458 8.16 18.93 21.63
CA SER A 458 8.02 17.63 20.98
C SER A 458 9.34 16.86 20.98
N HIS A 459 9.29 15.58 21.38
CA HIS A 459 10.46 14.68 21.46
C HIS A 459 11.60 15.16 22.38
N MET A 460 11.37 16.20 23.20
CA MET A 460 12.37 16.70 24.14
C MET A 460 12.48 15.78 25.35
N VAL A 461 13.72 15.45 25.70
CA VAL A 461 14.09 14.84 26.98
C VAL A 461 14.42 15.96 27.97
N ASN A 462 13.97 15.82 29.21
CA ASN A 462 14.28 16.69 30.33
C ASN A 462 14.66 15.83 31.53
N ASP A 463 15.79 16.13 32.16
CA ASP A 463 16.27 15.45 33.36
C ASP A 463 15.95 16.29 34.59
N VAL A 464 15.19 15.72 35.53
CA VAL A 464 14.73 16.40 36.74
C VAL A 464 15.32 15.70 37.96
N ALA A 465 16.16 16.43 38.71
CA ALA A 465 16.85 15.93 39.89
C ALA A 465 16.24 16.53 41.17
N PHE A 466 15.73 15.66 42.03
CA PHE A 466 15.14 16.01 43.32
C PHE A 466 16.09 15.61 44.44
N SER A 467 16.15 16.41 45.51
CA SER A 467 17.00 16.12 46.68
C SER A 467 16.16 16.13 47.94
N LEU A 468 15.99 14.96 48.56
CA LEU A 468 15.32 14.80 49.84
C LEU A 468 16.36 14.66 50.95
N VAL A 469 16.08 15.24 52.12
CA VAL A 469 16.97 15.12 53.29
C VAL A 469 16.22 14.44 54.42
N VAL A 470 16.66 13.23 54.77
CA VAL A 470 16.19 12.47 55.91
C VAL A 470 16.99 12.90 57.14
N THR A 471 16.30 13.46 58.12
CA THR A 471 16.86 13.89 59.41
C THR A 471 16.34 13.06 60.59
N ASN A 472 15.41 12.12 60.35
CA ASN A 472 14.94 11.21 61.39
C ASN A 472 15.96 10.08 61.56
N PHE A 473 16.49 9.93 62.77
CA PHE A 473 17.54 8.95 63.08
C PHE A 473 17.08 7.51 62.80
N ASP A 474 15.89 7.13 63.30
CA ASP A 474 15.32 5.78 63.16
C ASP A 474 15.22 5.36 61.68
N VAL A 475 14.79 6.28 60.81
CA VAL A 475 14.62 6.04 59.37
C VAL A 475 15.99 5.96 58.66
N CYS A 476 16.98 6.73 59.11
CA CYS A 476 18.34 6.61 58.59
C CYS A 476 19.02 5.29 58.99
N GLU A 477 18.83 4.84 60.23
CA GLU A 477 19.38 3.58 60.72
C GLU A 477 18.79 2.41 59.93
N ASP A 478 17.45 2.37 59.78
CA ASP A 478 16.74 1.36 58.99
C ASP A 478 17.18 1.36 57.51
N LEU A 479 17.24 2.53 56.86
CA LEU A 479 17.77 2.67 55.49
C LEU A 479 19.21 2.16 55.35
N LEU A 480 20.09 2.48 56.30
CA LEU A 480 21.49 2.05 56.29
C LEU A 480 21.62 0.54 56.51
N VAL A 481 20.86 -0.02 57.46
CA VAL A 481 20.84 -1.47 57.74
C VAL A 481 20.31 -2.23 56.53
N LEU A 482 19.26 -1.76 55.87
CA LEU A 482 18.74 -2.40 54.64
C LEU A 482 19.75 -2.31 53.48
N TYR A 483 20.43 -1.18 53.32
CA TYR A 483 21.47 -1.01 52.27
C TYR A 483 22.67 -1.94 52.49
N LEU A 484 23.21 -1.99 53.71
CA LEU A 484 24.37 -2.82 54.05
C LEU A 484 24.10 -4.34 53.94
N ASN A 485 22.84 -4.76 53.96
CA ASN A 485 22.43 -6.16 53.78
C ASN A 485 21.98 -6.51 52.35
N ASP A 486 22.09 -5.58 51.38
CA ASP A 486 21.56 -5.71 50.01
C ASP A 486 20.02 -5.97 49.95
N LEU A 487 19.30 -5.45 50.94
CA LEU A 487 17.83 -5.59 51.09
C LEU A 487 17.06 -4.30 50.82
N LEU A 488 17.72 -3.19 50.49
CA LEU A 488 17.08 -1.91 50.23
C LEU A 488 16.50 -1.82 48.80
N ALA A 489 15.21 -1.54 48.71
CA ALA A 489 14.58 -1.02 47.50
C ALA A 489 13.80 0.25 47.80
N PHE A 490 13.92 1.25 46.93
CA PHE A 490 13.05 2.41 46.90
C PHE A 490 11.85 2.19 45.97
N ALA A 491 10.79 2.94 46.21
CA ALA A 491 9.62 3.03 45.36
C ALA A 491 9.17 4.48 45.24
N ILE A 492 8.63 4.85 44.09
CA ILE A 492 8.02 6.13 43.77
C ILE A 492 6.53 5.89 43.64
N GLN A 493 5.73 6.43 44.55
CA GLN A 493 4.27 6.24 44.56
C GLN A 493 3.54 7.57 44.61
N ARG A 494 2.24 7.54 44.25
CA ARG A 494 1.37 8.72 44.11
C ARG A 494 1.98 9.82 43.21
N GLY A 495 2.83 9.42 42.26
CA GLY A 495 3.44 10.33 41.30
C GLY A 495 2.38 10.96 40.41
N ASN A 496 2.54 12.25 40.09
CA ASN A 496 1.63 13.03 39.27
C ASN A 496 2.41 14.09 38.48
N LEU A 497 2.38 14.00 37.15
CA LEU A 497 2.77 15.09 36.25
C LEU A 497 1.54 15.92 35.89
N THR A 498 1.58 17.21 36.19
CA THR A 498 0.58 18.17 35.74
C THR A 498 1.07 18.82 34.45
N LEU A 499 0.40 18.47 33.36
CA LEU A 499 0.69 18.95 32.01
C LEU A 499 -0.41 19.92 31.59
N GLY A 500 -0.13 20.82 30.66
CA GLY A 500 -1.13 21.65 30.01
C GLY A 500 -0.76 21.95 28.57
N PHE A 501 -1.75 22.38 27.80
CA PHE A 501 -1.51 22.96 26.48
C PHE A 501 -1.22 24.46 26.65
N GLY A 502 -0.48 25.07 25.72
CA GLY A 502 -0.05 26.47 25.83
C GLY A 502 -1.23 27.45 26.03
N GLY A 503 -1.39 27.96 27.25
CA GLY A 503 -2.50 28.83 27.64
C GLY A 503 -3.84 28.14 27.98
N GLY A 504 -3.92 26.81 27.84
CA GLY A 504 -5.13 26.02 28.13
C GLY A 504 -5.13 25.33 29.50
N ASP A 505 -6.22 24.57 29.72
CA ASP A 505 -6.43 23.75 30.92
C ASP A 505 -5.32 22.71 31.14
N SER A 506 -5.17 22.29 32.39
CA SER A 506 -4.18 21.30 32.82
C SER A 506 -4.79 19.94 33.13
N PHE A 507 -4.08 18.88 32.75
CA PHE A 507 -4.45 17.48 32.96
C PHE A 507 -3.36 16.74 33.75
N HIS A 508 -3.76 15.65 34.40
CA HIS A 508 -2.92 14.90 35.34
C HIS A 508 -2.58 13.50 34.83
N ILE A 509 -1.27 13.21 34.79
CA ILE A 509 -0.69 11.91 34.46
C ILE A 509 -0.14 11.29 35.75
N PRO A 510 -0.91 10.39 36.41
CA PRO A 510 -0.39 9.61 37.52
C PRO A 510 0.68 8.63 37.05
N PHE A 511 1.68 8.38 37.90
CA PHE A 511 2.71 7.36 37.68
C PHE A 511 3.18 6.73 38.98
N HIS A 512 3.80 5.55 38.87
CA HIS A 512 4.46 4.84 39.96
C HIS A 512 5.66 4.05 39.41
N VAL A 513 6.63 3.77 40.27
CA VAL A 513 7.80 2.93 39.98
C VAL A 513 8.13 2.17 41.27
N ASP A 514 8.01 0.85 41.27
CA ASP A 514 8.42 0.03 42.41
C ASP A 514 9.77 -0.67 42.15
N ASP A 515 10.38 -1.20 43.20
CA ASP A 515 11.62 -2.01 43.18
C ASP A 515 12.86 -1.36 42.54
N ILE A 516 13.07 -0.07 42.83
CA ILE A 516 14.33 0.64 42.54
C ILE A 516 15.40 0.17 43.55
N ARG A 517 16.15 -0.88 43.18
CA ARG A 517 17.23 -1.43 44.02
C ARG A 517 18.45 -0.53 44.04
N VAL A 518 19.04 -0.35 45.22
CA VAL A 518 20.32 0.33 45.40
C VAL A 518 21.27 -0.63 46.10
N HIS A 519 22.29 -1.07 45.37
CA HIS A 519 23.23 -2.10 45.80
C HIS A 519 24.48 -1.49 46.43
N PRO A 520 25.05 -2.07 47.50
CA PRO A 520 26.38 -1.71 47.96
C PRO A 520 27.44 -2.05 46.89
N PRO A 521 28.56 -1.30 46.81
CA PRO A 521 29.65 -1.64 45.90
C PRO A 521 30.23 -3.03 46.25
N PRO A 522 30.53 -3.89 45.26
CA PRO A 522 31.00 -5.25 45.53
C PRO A 522 32.36 -5.25 46.25
N ASP A 523 32.55 -6.21 47.15
CA ASP A 523 33.66 -6.24 48.13
C ASP A 523 35.06 -5.98 47.52
N ASP A 524 35.34 -6.56 46.35
CA ASP A 524 36.59 -6.38 45.61
C ASP A 524 36.88 -4.90 45.29
N TYR A 525 35.85 -4.11 44.97
CA TYR A 525 36.00 -2.68 44.66
C TYR A 525 36.34 -1.85 45.90
N ALA A 526 35.80 -2.18 47.07
CA ALA A 526 36.15 -1.51 48.32
C ALA A 526 37.64 -1.73 48.65
N ALA A 527 38.13 -2.96 48.51
CA ALA A 527 39.54 -3.31 48.70
C ALA A 527 40.45 -2.61 47.67
N ILE A 528 40.05 -2.56 46.40
CA ILE A 528 40.82 -1.92 45.32
C ILE A 528 40.90 -0.39 45.50
N MET A 529 39.79 0.27 45.86
CA MET A 529 39.78 1.73 46.10
C MET A 529 40.67 2.13 47.28
N LEU A 530 40.62 1.37 48.38
CA LEU A 530 41.50 1.55 49.54
C LEU A 530 42.99 1.35 49.19
N ALA A 531 43.31 0.42 48.30
CA ALA A 531 44.68 0.16 47.85
C ALA A 531 45.19 1.17 46.80
N ALA A 532 44.31 1.75 45.98
CA ALA A 532 44.67 2.63 44.87
C ALA A 532 44.84 4.11 45.27
N GLY A 533 44.21 4.55 46.38
CA GLY A 533 44.28 5.94 46.85
C GLY A 533 43.64 6.96 45.89
N GLN A 534 42.86 6.52 44.90
CA GLN A 534 42.17 7.38 43.95
C GLN A 534 40.79 7.77 44.47
N TRP A 535 40.66 9.02 44.90
CA TRP A 535 39.39 9.61 45.31
C TRP A 535 38.58 10.01 44.06
N THR A 536 37.47 9.33 43.81
CA THR A 536 36.47 9.70 42.81
C THR A 536 35.07 9.70 43.44
N ASN A 537 34.17 10.51 42.90
CA ASN A 537 32.99 11.04 43.62
C ASN A 537 31.79 10.08 43.70
N SER A 538 32.02 8.77 43.90
CA SER A 538 30.97 7.74 43.85
C SER A 538 31.14 6.69 44.94
N VAL A 539 31.33 7.15 46.19
CA VAL A 539 31.25 6.34 47.41
C VAL A 539 30.58 7.18 48.49
N MET A 540 29.61 6.58 49.21
CA MET A 540 29.03 7.17 50.42
C MET A 540 30.16 7.41 51.44
N GLN A 541 30.55 8.66 51.69
CA GLN A 541 31.78 8.97 52.45
C GLN A 541 31.61 8.72 53.95
N LEU A 542 31.83 7.47 54.35
CA LEU A 542 32.10 7.04 55.72
C LEU A 542 33.39 7.69 56.24
N VAL A 543 33.27 8.94 56.69
CA VAL A 543 34.27 9.56 57.58
C VAL A 543 34.25 8.78 58.89
N ALA A 544 35.41 8.29 59.31
CA ALA A 544 35.51 7.28 60.35
C ALA A 544 34.96 7.72 61.71
N VAL A 545 34.28 6.79 62.38
CA VAL A 545 34.07 6.80 63.83
C VAL A 545 34.81 5.58 64.39
N GLU A 546 36.06 5.78 64.79
CA GLU A 546 36.78 4.83 65.64
C GLU A 546 36.24 4.96 67.08
N ASP A 547 35.21 4.19 67.42
CA ASP A 547 34.99 3.54 68.74
C ASP A 547 33.57 2.92 68.79
N LEU A 548 33.50 1.58 68.72
CA LEU A 548 32.30 0.75 68.98
C LEU A 548 32.70 -0.67 69.44
#